data_AF-A0AB36TBU1-F1
#
_entry.id   AF-A0AB36TBU1-F1
#
_cell.length_a   1.000
_cell.length_b   1.000
_cell.length_c   1.000
_cell.angle_alpha   90.00
_cell.angle_beta   90.00
_cell.angle_gamma   90.00
#
_symmetry.space_group_name_H-M   'P 1'
#
loop_
_entity.id
_entity.type
_entity.pdbx_description
1 polymer ?
#
loop_
_entity_poly.entity_id
_entity_poly.type
_entity_poly.pdbx_seq_one_letter_code
_entity_poly.pdbx_strand_id
1 'polypeptide(L)'
;MQHDIRLKIIDLNLGLKILKGFEDNWIYVKMVSFASNDNDNCAYFKFKLKNFEIFDNNLFFYGNEDEDRLFLNKKNILQTECSFNEDEILFIMNSSDGIIEVFIKKYLPILNVRLEELTNPRSNIIITEGQTDWKHLKHALKKLNENDMFSELNISFLEYDQKTDMGNFTLKKIRDYHALLENEYCKIFIFDRDVDEINNEFGNKEVLYHGNNVYSMLLPVPEHRKNTPNISIEHYYLDKDLFRKDNNGRRLYMVKEFDKITKKHLLLPNLYATKIKKEHSDIRILDERIMKYEEQEIDFSKIAQNGINIALSKSNFTKCIENEEFKEVDLTVFTPVFLLIEEILKDHMQKNYGEIEISKNVYLKEYPSGINVLSLYSEIKEELLLLYKGTNSLRIAPFVLKKQNKLIINVEAYINEEYRQIIAFPIDINPSLKNFVINKNNNRFNRIELHLFNPNRKISSSREILKDDISGMLLLRELDMI
;
A
#
# COMPACT_ATOMS: atom_id res chain seq x y z
N MET A 1 -16.49 -15.17 -35.14
CA MET A 1 -16.43 -15.47 -33.70
C MET A 1 -17.70 -14.94 -33.08
N GLN A 2 -18.34 -15.70 -32.19
CA GLN A 2 -19.59 -15.27 -31.56
C GLN A 2 -19.25 -14.19 -30.52
N HIS A 3 -19.88 -13.03 -30.65
CA HIS A 3 -19.64 -11.85 -29.81
C HIS A 3 -20.37 -12.00 -28.46
N ASP A 4 -19.72 -11.67 -27.33
CA ASP A 4 -20.41 -11.60 -26.04
C ASP A 4 -21.24 -10.33 -25.98
N ILE A 5 -22.57 -10.49 -25.96
CA ILE A 5 -23.54 -9.38 -25.98
C ILE A 5 -23.39 -8.39 -24.81
N ARG A 6 -22.64 -8.75 -23.75
CA ARG A 6 -22.38 -7.90 -22.58
C ARG A 6 -21.15 -7.02 -22.75
N LEU A 7 -20.32 -7.30 -23.75
CA LEU A 7 -19.07 -6.60 -24.03
C LEU A 7 -19.21 -5.83 -25.35
N LYS A 8 -18.37 -4.82 -25.55
CA LYS A 8 -18.20 -4.10 -26.81
C LYS A 8 -16.86 -4.49 -27.43
N ILE A 9 -16.84 -4.79 -28.73
CA ILE A 9 -15.58 -4.97 -29.46
C ILE A 9 -14.84 -3.63 -29.49
N ILE A 10 -13.56 -3.64 -29.15
CA ILE A 10 -12.71 -2.44 -29.11
C ILE A 10 -11.37 -2.69 -29.80
N ASP A 11 -10.67 -1.61 -30.15
CA ASP A 11 -9.29 -1.70 -30.61
C ASP A 11 -8.37 -2.23 -29.51
N LEU A 12 -7.39 -3.03 -29.90
CA LEU A 12 -6.42 -3.62 -28.97
C LEU A 12 -5.69 -2.55 -28.15
N ASN A 13 -5.28 -1.43 -28.73
CA ASN A 13 -4.56 -0.38 -27.98
C ASN A 13 -5.45 0.28 -26.92
N LEU A 14 -6.74 0.44 -27.20
CA LEU A 14 -7.71 0.90 -26.21
C LEU A 14 -7.82 -0.12 -25.06
N GLY A 15 -7.90 -1.41 -25.37
CA GLY A 15 -7.94 -2.47 -24.36
C GLY A 15 -6.69 -2.49 -23.48
N LEU A 16 -5.51 -2.32 -24.08
CA LEU A 16 -4.23 -2.22 -23.34
C LEU A 16 -4.19 -1.00 -22.42
N LYS A 17 -4.74 0.15 -22.85
CA LYS A 17 -4.85 1.35 -22.02
C LYS A 17 -5.77 1.13 -20.82
N ILE A 18 -6.90 0.45 -21.02
CA ILE A 18 -7.84 0.11 -19.95
C ILE A 18 -7.17 -0.82 -18.92
N LEU A 19 -6.44 -1.84 -19.38
CA LEU A 19 -5.69 -2.74 -18.50
C LEU A 19 -4.61 -2.05 -17.68
N LYS A 20 -3.95 -1.02 -18.21
CA LYS A 20 -3.02 -0.20 -17.40
C LYS A 20 -3.73 0.46 -16.23
N GLY A 21 -5.00 0.84 -16.40
CA GLY A 21 -5.87 1.33 -15.32
C GLY A 21 -6.32 0.26 -14.31
N PHE A 22 -5.89 -1.00 -14.45
CA PHE A 22 -6.17 -2.08 -13.49
C PHE A 22 -5.03 -2.21 -12.46
N GLU A 23 -3.92 -1.49 -12.61
CA GLU A 23 -2.85 -1.49 -11.60
C GLU A 23 -3.39 -1.12 -10.22
N ASP A 24 -2.82 -1.77 -9.21
CA ASP A 24 -3.23 -1.80 -7.81
C ASP A 24 -4.64 -2.33 -7.51
N ASN A 25 -5.37 -2.82 -8.53
CA ASN A 25 -6.66 -3.48 -8.34
C ASN A 25 -6.48 -5.01 -8.28
N TRP A 26 -7.40 -5.65 -7.56
CA TRP A 26 -7.56 -7.11 -7.63
C TRP A 26 -8.16 -7.50 -8.98
N ILE A 27 -7.52 -8.45 -9.65
CA ILE A 27 -7.97 -8.98 -10.94
C ILE A 27 -8.33 -10.45 -10.84
N TYR A 28 -9.44 -10.79 -11.47
CA TYR A 28 -9.90 -12.15 -11.68
C TYR A 28 -9.65 -12.47 -13.15
N VAL A 29 -8.88 -13.52 -13.39
CA VAL A 29 -8.58 -14.02 -14.73
C VAL A 29 -9.29 -15.34 -14.91
N LYS A 30 -10.08 -15.44 -15.98
CA LYS A 30 -10.67 -16.70 -16.45
C LYS A 30 -10.12 -16.99 -17.83
N MET A 31 -9.53 -18.16 -18.02
CA MET A 31 -9.09 -18.65 -19.31
C MET A 31 -9.93 -19.83 -19.72
N VAL A 32 -10.54 -19.79 -20.90
CA VAL A 32 -11.30 -20.89 -21.48
C VAL A 32 -10.66 -21.28 -22.79
N SER A 33 -10.22 -22.53 -22.92
CA SER A 33 -9.67 -23.06 -24.16
C SER A 33 -10.71 -23.95 -24.83
N PHE A 34 -11.09 -23.60 -26.05
CA PHE A 34 -11.97 -24.38 -26.90
C PHE A 34 -11.10 -25.17 -27.88
N ALA A 35 -10.85 -26.44 -27.57
CA ALA A 35 -10.06 -27.32 -28.41
C ALA A 35 -10.91 -27.96 -29.52
N SER A 36 -10.30 -28.28 -30.67
CA SER A 36 -11.01 -28.91 -31.80
C SER A 36 -11.59 -30.31 -31.51
N ASN A 37 -11.20 -30.94 -30.39
CA ASN A 37 -11.50 -32.33 -30.06
C ASN A 37 -12.39 -32.50 -28.80
N ASP A 38 -13.35 -31.58 -28.56
CA ASP A 38 -14.32 -31.61 -27.44
C ASP A 38 -13.74 -31.56 -26.01
N ASN A 39 -12.45 -31.25 -25.86
CA ASN A 39 -11.80 -31.08 -24.54
C ASN A 39 -11.70 -29.58 -24.18
N ASP A 40 -12.79 -29.03 -23.68
CA ASP A 40 -12.81 -27.67 -23.15
C ASP A 40 -12.14 -27.61 -21.77
N ASN A 41 -11.09 -26.80 -21.66
CA ASN A 41 -10.37 -26.59 -20.40
C ASN A 41 -10.61 -25.18 -19.88
N CYS A 42 -10.80 -25.05 -18.57
CA CYS A 42 -11.00 -23.76 -17.92
C CYS A 42 -10.06 -23.60 -16.73
N ALA A 43 -9.38 -22.45 -16.67
CA ALA A 43 -8.50 -22.07 -15.57
C ALA A 43 -8.92 -20.72 -14.98
N TYR A 44 -8.73 -20.59 -13.68
CA TYR A 44 -9.09 -19.40 -12.93
C TYR A 44 -7.95 -18.94 -12.03
N PHE A 45 -7.62 -17.65 -12.09
CA PHE A 45 -6.59 -17.04 -11.28
C PHE A 45 -7.13 -15.76 -10.64
N LYS A 46 -6.63 -15.44 -9.45
CA LYS A 46 -6.99 -14.23 -8.72
C LYS A 46 -5.75 -13.67 -8.07
N PHE A 47 -5.36 -12.46 -8.42
CA PHE A 47 -4.25 -11.77 -7.77
C PHE A 47 -4.41 -10.25 -7.90
N LYS A 48 -3.70 -9.49 -7.07
CA LYS A 48 -3.67 -8.03 -7.15
C LYS A 48 -2.65 -7.63 -8.21
N LEU A 49 -3.09 -6.98 -9.28
CA LEU A 49 -2.22 -6.55 -10.37
C LEU A 49 -1.35 -5.39 -9.90
N LYS A 50 -0.06 -5.63 -9.71
CA LYS A 50 0.91 -4.60 -9.31
C LYS A 50 1.45 -3.82 -10.48
N ASN A 51 1.75 -4.52 -11.56
CA ASN A 51 2.31 -3.89 -12.74
C ASN A 51 1.82 -4.60 -14.01
N PHE A 52 1.51 -3.81 -15.01
CA PHE A 52 1.20 -4.27 -16.35
C PHE A 52 2.17 -3.63 -17.35
N GLU A 53 2.98 -4.49 -17.99
CA GLU A 53 4.02 -4.05 -18.91
C GLU A 53 3.85 -4.69 -20.29
N ILE A 54 4.23 -3.94 -21.31
CA ILE A 54 4.22 -4.37 -22.70
C ILE A 54 5.66 -4.29 -23.18
N PHE A 55 6.20 -5.44 -23.59
CA PHE A 55 7.53 -5.53 -24.17
C PHE A 55 7.45 -6.27 -25.49
N ASP A 56 7.77 -5.59 -26.59
CA ASP A 56 7.60 -6.06 -27.96
C ASP A 56 6.18 -6.59 -28.24
N ASN A 57 6.04 -7.92 -28.34
CA ASN A 57 4.78 -8.61 -28.60
C ASN A 57 4.24 -9.34 -27.37
N ASN A 58 4.78 -9.07 -26.19
CA ASN A 58 4.42 -9.77 -24.97
C ASN A 58 3.72 -8.81 -24.00
N LEU A 59 2.63 -9.30 -23.42
CA LEU A 59 1.87 -8.65 -22.38
C LEU A 59 2.17 -9.36 -21.06
N PHE A 60 2.71 -8.61 -20.10
CA PHE A 60 3.08 -9.13 -18.80
C PHE A 60 2.22 -8.52 -17.71
N PHE A 61 1.57 -9.37 -16.94
CA PHE A 61 0.81 -9.01 -15.75
C PHE A 61 1.54 -9.58 -14.54
N TYR A 62 1.88 -8.72 -13.60
CA TYR A 62 2.58 -9.11 -12.39
C TYR A 62 1.76 -8.71 -11.17
N GLY A 63 1.57 -9.66 -10.26
CA GLY A 63 1.09 -9.44 -8.91
C GLY A 63 2.25 -9.43 -7.93
N ASN A 64 2.04 -10.02 -6.76
CA ASN A 64 2.98 -9.86 -5.65
C ASN A 64 3.85 -11.08 -5.43
N GLU A 65 3.31 -12.29 -5.64
CA GLU A 65 4.09 -13.53 -5.64
C GLU A 65 4.64 -13.82 -7.04
N ASP A 66 5.73 -14.60 -7.12
CA ASP A 66 6.26 -15.09 -8.41
C ASP A 66 5.20 -15.85 -9.23
N GLU A 67 4.24 -16.47 -8.55
CA GLU A 67 3.13 -17.22 -9.17
C GLU A 67 1.95 -16.31 -9.58
N ASP A 68 1.87 -15.09 -9.05
CA ASP A 68 0.86 -14.10 -9.40
C ASP A 68 1.20 -13.45 -10.75
N ARG A 69 1.16 -14.20 -11.83
CA ARG A 69 1.51 -13.67 -13.13
C ARG A 69 0.66 -14.25 -14.24
N LEU A 70 0.44 -13.41 -15.25
CA LEU A 70 -0.14 -13.82 -16.51
C LEU A 70 0.77 -13.32 -17.62
N PHE A 71 1.01 -14.19 -18.60
CA PHE A 71 1.78 -13.89 -19.79
C PHE A 71 0.93 -14.17 -21.02
N LEU A 72 0.76 -13.17 -21.89
CA LEU A 72 0.02 -13.31 -23.14
C LEU A 72 0.86 -12.78 -24.31
N ASN A 73 0.84 -13.49 -25.43
CA ASN A 73 1.45 -13.01 -26.66
C ASN A 73 0.44 -12.20 -27.48
N LYS A 74 0.73 -10.91 -27.67
CA LYS A 74 -0.06 -9.94 -28.41
C LYS A 74 -0.36 -10.40 -29.84
N LYS A 75 0.57 -11.10 -30.50
CA LYS A 75 0.39 -11.59 -31.88
C LYS A 75 -0.73 -12.61 -32.02
N ASN A 76 -1.05 -13.30 -30.93
CA ASN A 76 -2.09 -14.31 -30.94
C ASN A 76 -3.48 -13.71 -30.68
N ILE A 77 -3.59 -12.44 -30.30
CA ILE A 77 -4.88 -11.79 -30.04
C ILE A 77 -5.58 -11.49 -31.36
N LEU A 78 -6.70 -12.16 -31.60
CA LEU A 78 -7.55 -11.98 -32.78
C LEU A 78 -8.60 -10.88 -32.57
N GLN A 79 -9.13 -10.77 -31.36
CA GLN A 79 -10.19 -9.82 -31.01
C GLN A 79 -10.06 -9.38 -29.56
N THR A 80 -10.37 -8.11 -29.31
CA THR A 80 -10.42 -7.52 -27.96
C THR A 80 -11.83 -7.00 -27.72
N GLU A 81 -12.41 -7.37 -26.59
CA GLU A 81 -13.71 -6.85 -26.13
C GLU A 81 -13.58 -6.28 -24.72
N CYS A 82 -14.50 -5.39 -24.35
CA CYS A 82 -14.50 -4.71 -23.07
C CYS A 82 -15.91 -4.51 -22.54
N SER A 83 -16.11 -4.53 -21.23
CA SER A 83 -17.38 -4.12 -20.64
C SER A 83 -17.65 -2.62 -20.84
N PHE A 84 -18.90 -2.21 -20.70
CA PHE A 84 -19.29 -0.79 -20.79
C PHE A 84 -18.66 0.08 -19.68
N ASN A 85 -18.43 -0.51 -18.51
CA ASN A 85 -17.82 0.16 -17.36
C ASN A 85 -16.28 0.12 -17.37
N GLU A 86 -15.67 -0.52 -18.38
CA GLU A 86 -14.22 -0.66 -18.50
C GLU A 86 -13.57 -1.36 -17.30
N ASP A 87 -14.31 -2.28 -16.69
CA ASP A 87 -13.90 -3.10 -15.55
C ASP A 87 -13.61 -4.56 -15.94
N GLU A 88 -13.81 -4.94 -17.20
CA GLU A 88 -13.55 -6.27 -17.74
C GLU A 88 -13.07 -6.20 -19.19
N ILE A 89 -12.02 -6.96 -19.51
CA ILE A 89 -11.45 -7.12 -20.85
C ILE A 89 -11.48 -8.60 -21.21
N LEU A 90 -11.88 -8.90 -22.45
CA LEU A 90 -11.79 -10.22 -23.05
C LEU A 90 -10.80 -10.16 -24.22
N PHE A 91 -9.79 -11.02 -24.17
CA PHE A 91 -8.98 -11.34 -25.34
C PHE A 91 -9.41 -12.68 -25.93
N ILE A 92 -9.76 -12.67 -27.20
CA ILE A 92 -9.94 -13.90 -27.98
C ILE A 92 -8.64 -14.15 -28.73
N MET A 93 -8.00 -15.27 -28.45
CA MET A 93 -6.65 -15.59 -28.90
C MET A 93 -6.62 -16.87 -29.74
N ASN A 94 -5.78 -16.88 -30.78
CA ASN A 94 -5.50 -18.08 -31.56
C ASN A 94 -4.50 -18.98 -30.82
N SER A 95 -4.75 -20.29 -30.85
CA SER A 95 -3.87 -21.34 -30.33
C SER A 95 -3.66 -22.43 -31.37
N SER A 96 -2.69 -23.33 -31.15
CA SER A 96 -2.43 -24.48 -32.04
C SER A 96 -3.65 -25.38 -32.23
N ASP A 97 -4.46 -25.51 -31.18
CA ASP A 97 -5.56 -26.49 -31.10
C ASP A 97 -6.96 -25.85 -31.08
N GLY A 98 -7.06 -24.54 -31.32
CA GLY A 98 -8.34 -23.81 -31.33
C GLY A 98 -8.25 -22.37 -30.82
N ILE A 99 -9.27 -21.92 -30.09
CA ILE A 99 -9.38 -20.55 -29.58
C ILE A 99 -9.26 -20.55 -28.06
N ILE A 100 -8.55 -19.57 -27.51
CA ILE A 100 -8.51 -19.30 -26.08
C ILE A 100 -9.18 -17.96 -25.80
N GLU A 101 -10.17 -17.96 -24.92
CA GLU A 101 -10.78 -16.76 -24.37
C GLU A 101 -10.16 -16.43 -23.01
N VAL A 102 -9.61 -15.23 -22.88
CA VAL A 102 -8.99 -14.74 -21.64
C VAL A 102 -9.76 -13.54 -21.13
N PHE A 103 -10.56 -13.74 -20.09
CA PHE A 103 -11.28 -12.69 -19.38
C PHE A 103 -10.38 -12.17 -18.26
N ILE A 104 -10.25 -10.84 -18.16
CA ILE A 104 -9.51 -10.14 -17.10
C ILE A 104 -10.44 -9.09 -16.53
N LYS A 105 -10.82 -9.25 -15.26
CA LYS A 105 -11.85 -8.44 -14.62
C LYS A 105 -11.37 -7.84 -13.30
N LYS A 106 -11.65 -6.56 -13.05
CA LYS A 106 -11.53 -5.97 -11.71
C LYS A 106 -12.52 -6.66 -10.78
N TYR A 107 -12.03 -7.16 -9.66
CA TYR A 107 -12.90 -7.73 -8.64
C TYR A 107 -12.51 -7.22 -7.27
N LEU A 108 -13.49 -7.09 -6.39
CA LEU A 108 -13.24 -6.79 -4.98
C LEU A 108 -13.23 -8.12 -4.20
N PRO A 109 -12.12 -8.51 -3.56
CA PRO A 109 -12.10 -9.72 -2.76
C PRO A 109 -13.00 -9.64 -1.52
N ILE A 110 -13.41 -10.81 -1.03
CA ILE A 110 -14.21 -10.93 0.19
C ILE A 110 -13.47 -10.33 1.39
N LEU A 111 -14.22 -9.90 2.41
CA LEU A 111 -13.67 -9.18 3.56
C LEU A 111 -12.48 -9.92 4.20
N ASN A 112 -12.55 -11.24 4.35
CA ASN A 112 -11.46 -12.03 4.95
C ASN A 112 -10.14 -11.94 4.17
N VAL A 113 -10.18 -11.88 2.82
CA VAL A 113 -8.98 -11.71 1.99
C VAL A 113 -8.45 -10.26 2.06
N ARG A 114 -9.34 -9.27 2.27
CA ARG A 114 -8.93 -7.88 2.55
C ARG A 114 -8.38 -7.71 3.97
N LEU A 115 -8.86 -8.51 4.92
CA LEU A 115 -8.29 -8.61 6.27
C LEU A 115 -6.97 -9.40 6.25
N GLU A 116 -6.76 -10.32 5.31
CA GLU A 116 -5.45 -10.94 5.07
C GLU A 116 -4.41 -9.92 4.60
N GLU A 117 -4.78 -8.90 3.81
CA GLU A 117 -3.91 -7.75 3.52
C GLU A 117 -3.52 -6.97 4.78
N LEU A 118 -4.34 -7.04 5.85
CA LEU A 118 -3.99 -6.51 7.16
C LEU A 118 -3.11 -7.46 7.97
N THR A 119 -3.20 -8.79 7.83
CA THR A 119 -2.32 -9.71 8.56
C THR A 119 -0.97 -9.92 7.89
N ASN A 120 -0.91 -9.86 6.56
CA ASN A 120 0.31 -9.87 5.73
C ASN A 120 0.36 -8.61 4.85
N PRO A 121 0.56 -7.42 5.46
CA PRO A 121 0.87 -6.23 4.67
C PRO A 121 2.13 -6.50 3.83
N ARG A 122 2.25 -5.92 2.62
CA ARG A 122 3.44 -6.07 1.74
C ARG A 122 4.30 -4.80 1.69
N SER A 123 3.95 -3.83 2.52
CA SER A 123 4.67 -2.59 2.78
C SER A 123 4.25 -2.08 4.16
N ASN A 124 4.98 -1.12 4.71
CA ASN A 124 4.56 -0.49 5.95
C ASN A 124 3.20 0.19 5.74
N ILE A 125 2.26 0.01 6.67
CA ILE A 125 0.88 0.47 6.48
C ILE A 125 0.50 1.50 7.54
N ILE A 126 -0.12 2.58 7.07
CA ILE A 126 -0.72 3.63 7.89
C ILE A 126 -2.21 3.37 8.02
N ILE A 127 -2.71 3.40 9.26
CA ILE A 127 -4.10 3.14 9.61
C ILE A 127 -4.60 4.32 10.46
N THR A 128 -5.67 4.97 10.01
CA THR A 128 -6.23 6.19 10.63
C THR A 128 -7.64 5.95 11.17
N GLU A 129 -8.18 6.89 11.95
CA GLU A 129 -9.54 6.81 12.53
C GLU A 129 -10.64 6.94 11.47
N GLY A 130 -10.49 7.90 10.55
CA GLY A 130 -11.49 8.22 9.55
C GLY A 130 -11.01 8.06 8.10
N GLN A 131 -11.99 7.96 7.19
CA GLN A 131 -11.73 8.00 5.74
C GLN A 131 -11.06 9.31 5.31
N THR A 132 -11.43 10.42 5.94
CA THR A 132 -10.91 11.76 5.62
C THR A 132 -9.41 11.85 5.87
N ASP A 133 -8.93 11.16 6.90
CA ASP A 133 -7.60 11.32 7.46
C ASP A 133 -6.55 10.72 6.52
N TRP A 134 -6.73 9.47 6.10
CA TRP A 134 -5.82 8.84 5.15
C TRP A 134 -5.84 9.55 3.80
N LYS A 135 -6.95 10.14 3.39
CA LYS A 135 -7.04 10.94 2.16
C LYS A 135 -6.22 12.22 2.26
N HIS A 136 -6.36 12.97 3.35
CA HIS A 136 -5.57 14.17 3.60
C HIS A 136 -4.07 13.85 3.64
N LEU A 137 -3.68 12.80 4.36
CA LEU A 137 -2.28 12.35 4.43
C LEU A 137 -1.76 11.87 3.08
N LYS A 138 -2.53 11.05 2.35
CA LYS A 138 -2.13 10.54 1.02
C LYS A 138 -1.97 11.68 0.01
N HIS A 139 -2.89 12.64 0.00
CA HIS A 139 -2.79 13.82 -0.86
C HIS A 139 -1.58 14.70 -0.48
N ALA A 140 -1.38 14.97 0.81
CA ALA A 140 -0.24 15.74 1.29
C ALA A 140 1.09 15.07 0.94
N LEU A 141 1.23 13.75 1.16
CA LEU A 141 2.42 13.00 0.79
C LEU A 141 2.70 13.09 -0.70
N LYS A 142 1.67 12.88 -1.54
CA LYS A 142 1.81 13.00 -3.00
C LYS A 142 2.35 14.37 -3.40
N LYS A 143 1.82 15.44 -2.81
CA LYS A 143 2.23 16.83 -3.11
C LYS A 143 3.63 17.16 -2.59
N LEU A 144 3.99 16.70 -1.40
CA LEU A 144 5.33 16.89 -0.86
C LEU A 144 6.38 16.12 -1.67
N ASN A 145 6.00 14.98 -2.26
CA ASN A 145 6.85 14.19 -3.15
C ASN A 145 6.99 14.76 -4.56
N GLU A 146 6.20 15.78 -4.97
CA GLU A 146 6.50 16.53 -6.20
C GLU A 146 7.86 17.26 -6.11
N ASN A 147 8.37 17.49 -4.88
CA ASN A 147 9.68 18.07 -4.59
C ASN A 147 10.67 17.05 -4.00
N ASP A 148 10.43 15.75 -4.17
CA ASP A 148 11.27 14.65 -3.66
C ASP A 148 11.51 14.66 -2.13
N MET A 149 10.64 15.29 -1.32
CA MET A 149 10.87 15.43 0.12
C MET A 149 10.78 14.10 0.89
N PHE A 150 9.87 13.20 0.50
CA PHE A 150 9.63 11.90 1.14
C PHE A 150 9.56 10.78 0.08
N SER A 151 10.37 10.89 -0.97
CA SER A 151 10.40 9.94 -2.09
C SER A 151 10.84 8.52 -1.66
N GLU A 152 11.63 8.43 -0.60
CA GLU A 152 12.10 7.17 0.00
C GLU A 152 11.12 6.58 1.04
N LEU A 153 10.01 7.27 1.33
CA LEU A 153 9.04 6.84 2.33
C LEU A 153 8.15 5.70 1.79
N ASN A 154 8.57 4.46 2.03
CA ASN A 154 7.83 3.27 1.61
C ASN A 154 6.68 2.94 2.58
N ILE A 155 5.55 3.61 2.38
CA ILE A 155 4.30 3.40 3.12
C ILE A 155 3.10 3.24 2.19
N SER A 156 2.09 2.50 2.66
CA SER A 156 0.76 2.44 2.08
C SER A 156 -0.28 2.90 3.10
N PHE A 157 -1.45 3.36 2.63
CA PHE A 157 -2.57 3.72 3.49
C PHE A 157 -3.63 2.63 3.44
N LEU A 158 -4.22 2.28 4.58
CA LEU A 158 -5.41 1.44 4.62
C LEU A 158 -6.62 2.25 4.16
N GLU A 159 -7.07 1.98 2.93
CA GLU A 159 -8.23 2.66 2.35
C GLU A 159 -9.52 1.94 2.67
N TYR A 160 -10.45 2.64 3.33
CA TYR A 160 -11.79 2.14 3.62
C TYR A 160 -12.86 3.21 3.36
N ASP A 161 -14.09 2.74 3.15
CA ASP A 161 -15.24 3.57 2.82
C ASP A 161 -15.98 4.09 4.05
N GLN A 162 -16.79 5.14 3.87
CA GLN A 162 -17.59 5.80 4.92
C GLN A 162 -18.52 4.87 5.73
N LYS A 163 -18.82 3.67 5.20
CA LYS A 163 -19.67 2.69 5.89
C LYS A 163 -18.95 1.98 7.04
N THR A 164 -17.62 2.08 7.09
CA THR A 164 -16.79 1.52 8.15
C THR A 164 -16.53 2.61 9.18
N ASP A 165 -17.31 2.60 10.26
CA ASP A 165 -17.10 3.49 11.41
C ASP A 165 -15.90 2.96 12.23
N MET A 166 -14.69 3.37 11.83
CA MET A 166 -13.47 2.86 12.44
C MET A 166 -13.15 3.53 13.77
N GLY A 167 -13.47 4.81 14.00
CA GLY A 167 -13.45 5.51 15.31
C GLY A 167 -12.18 5.36 16.18
N ASN A 168 -11.91 6.28 17.09
CA ASN A 168 -10.74 6.16 17.99
C ASN A 168 -10.69 4.81 18.76
N PHE A 169 -11.83 4.38 19.32
CA PHE A 169 -11.91 3.16 20.12
C PHE A 169 -11.79 1.86 19.32
N THR A 170 -12.37 1.84 18.12
CA THR A 170 -12.32 0.65 17.27
C THR A 170 -10.94 0.55 16.60
N LEU A 171 -10.33 1.68 16.20
CA LEU A 171 -8.92 1.75 15.78
C LEU A 171 -7.98 1.21 16.87
N LYS A 172 -8.17 1.63 18.13
CA LYS A 172 -7.41 1.13 19.27
C LYS A 172 -7.56 -0.39 19.47
N LYS A 173 -8.78 -0.93 19.39
CA LYS A 173 -9.00 -2.39 19.46
C LYS A 173 -8.28 -3.14 18.35
N ILE A 174 -8.31 -2.61 17.12
CA ILE A 174 -7.64 -3.21 15.96
C ILE A 174 -6.12 -3.19 16.17
N ARG A 175 -5.56 -2.07 16.64
CA ARG A 175 -4.15 -1.95 17.02
C ARG A 175 -3.75 -3.01 18.03
N ASP A 176 -4.48 -3.10 19.14
CA ASP A 176 -4.18 -4.02 20.24
C ASP A 176 -4.23 -5.47 19.77
N TYR A 177 -5.23 -5.82 18.94
CA TYR A 177 -5.33 -7.15 18.34
C TYR A 177 -4.13 -7.46 17.43
N HIS A 178 -3.71 -6.53 16.58
CA HIS A 178 -2.55 -6.73 15.71
C HIS A 178 -1.22 -6.77 16.47
N ALA A 179 -1.12 -6.09 17.62
CA ALA A 179 0.06 -6.17 18.47
C ALA A 179 0.25 -7.57 19.09
N LEU A 180 -0.80 -8.41 19.13
CA LEU A 180 -0.70 -9.81 19.60
C LEU A 180 -0.11 -10.76 18.56
N LEU A 181 -0.03 -10.36 17.30
CA LEU A 181 0.39 -11.20 16.17
C LEU A 181 1.71 -10.69 15.60
N GLU A 182 2.64 -11.58 15.23
CA GLU A 182 3.86 -11.19 14.50
C GLU A 182 3.50 -10.56 13.15
N ASN A 183 4.07 -9.39 12.84
CA ASN A 183 3.82 -8.68 11.59
C ASN A 183 5.15 -8.45 10.87
N GLU A 184 5.28 -8.87 9.62
CA GLU A 184 6.53 -8.68 8.86
C GLU A 184 6.84 -7.19 8.63
N TYR A 185 5.84 -6.40 8.25
CA TYR A 185 5.97 -4.97 7.97
C TYR A 185 5.38 -4.11 9.11
N CYS A 186 5.87 -2.87 9.21
CA CYS A 186 5.43 -1.93 10.23
C CYS A 186 3.97 -1.53 10.03
N LYS A 187 3.20 -1.54 11.12
CA LYS A 187 1.84 -0.99 11.16
C LYS A 187 1.82 0.23 12.06
N ILE A 188 1.38 1.36 11.52
CA ILE A 188 1.36 2.63 12.24
C ILE A 188 -0.08 3.11 12.34
N PHE A 189 -0.60 3.11 13.57
CA PHE A 189 -1.94 3.57 13.91
C PHE A 189 -1.87 5.05 14.30
N ILE A 190 -2.49 5.93 13.52
CA ILE A 190 -2.48 7.38 13.74
C ILE A 190 -3.79 7.81 14.38
N PHE A 191 -3.69 8.52 15.51
CA PHE A 191 -4.81 9.03 16.27
C PHE A 191 -4.84 10.56 16.25
N ASP A 192 -6.05 11.11 16.17
CA ASP A 192 -6.31 12.51 16.46
C ASP A 192 -6.06 12.80 17.95
N ARG A 193 -5.91 14.08 18.30
CA ARG A 193 -5.71 14.55 19.69
C ARG A 193 -7.00 15.04 20.35
N ASP A 194 -8.16 14.84 19.74
CA ASP A 194 -9.43 15.36 20.24
C ASP A 194 -10.11 14.45 21.27
N VAL A 195 -9.53 13.28 21.58
CA VAL A 195 -10.00 12.34 22.62
C VAL A 195 -8.99 12.20 23.76
N ASP A 196 -9.37 12.69 24.95
CA ASP A 196 -8.52 12.68 26.15
C ASP A 196 -8.07 11.27 26.57
N GLU A 197 -8.93 10.26 26.42
CA GLU A 197 -8.60 8.87 26.78
C GLU A 197 -7.42 8.33 25.95
N ILE A 198 -7.38 8.66 24.65
CA ILE A 198 -6.27 8.28 23.78
C ILE A 198 -5.02 9.08 24.16
N ASN A 199 -5.14 10.41 24.32
CA ASN A 199 -4.01 11.27 24.71
C ASN A 199 -3.35 10.80 26.03
N ASN A 200 -4.14 10.42 27.02
CA ASN A 200 -3.65 9.96 28.32
C ASN A 200 -2.81 8.67 28.23
N GLU A 201 -3.08 7.80 27.26
CA GLU A 201 -2.29 6.58 27.04
C GLU A 201 -0.85 6.89 26.61
N PHE A 202 -0.67 7.95 25.82
CA PHE A 202 0.63 8.39 25.33
C PHE A 202 1.45 9.14 26.40
N GLY A 203 0.78 9.76 27.37
CA GLY A 203 1.43 10.59 28.39
C GLY A 203 2.21 11.73 27.74
N ASN A 204 3.54 11.75 27.92
CA ASN A 204 4.42 12.76 27.33
C ASN A 204 5.07 12.32 26.00
N LYS A 205 4.72 11.15 25.47
CA LYS A 205 5.27 10.62 24.22
C LYS A 205 4.35 10.95 23.06
N GLU A 206 4.89 11.03 21.84
CA GLU A 206 4.09 11.16 20.63
C GLU A 206 3.91 9.83 19.90
N VAL A 207 4.74 8.85 20.23
CA VAL A 207 4.79 7.51 19.63
C VAL A 207 4.85 6.46 20.72
N LEU A 208 4.10 5.38 20.54
CA LEU A 208 4.16 4.17 21.35
C LEU A 208 4.44 2.97 20.46
N TYR A 209 5.33 2.09 20.94
CA TYR A 209 5.56 0.78 20.37
C TYR A 209 4.79 -0.26 21.17
N HIS A 210 4.03 -1.11 20.48
CA HIS A 210 3.12 -2.09 21.10
C HIS A 210 3.61 -3.54 20.98
N GLY A 211 4.79 -3.76 20.37
CA GLY A 211 5.28 -5.10 20.04
C GLY A 211 4.92 -5.52 18.63
N ASN A 212 5.60 -6.57 18.12
CA ASN A 212 5.30 -7.19 16.83
C ASN A 212 5.15 -6.21 15.65
N ASN A 213 6.04 -5.22 15.57
CA ASN A 213 6.03 -4.17 14.53
C ASN A 213 4.77 -3.30 14.47
N VAL A 214 4.03 -3.22 15.57
CA VAL A 214 2.88 -2.32 15.72
C VAL A 214 3.29 -1.08 16.50
N TYR A 215 3.00 0.07 15.91
CA TYR A 215 3.20 1.38 16.50
C TYR A 215 1.89 2.15 16.51
N SER A 216 1.76 3.08 17.45
CA SER A 216 0.78 4.14 17.35
C SER A 216 1.43 5.50 17.52
N MET A 217 0.87 6.51 16.88
CA MET A 217 1.28 7.90 17.05
C MET A 217 0.07 8.83 17.20
N LEU A 218 0.25 9.89 17.97
CA LEU A 218 -0.66 11.04 17.94
C LEU A 218 -0.25 11.95 16.78
N LEU A 219 -1.21 12.57 16.09
CA LEU A 219 -0.91 13.62 15.13
C LEU A 219 -0.03 14.70 15.79
N PRO A 220 1.15 15.05 15.24
CA PRO A 220 1.93 16.18 15.73
C PRO A 220 1.09 17.47 15.80
N VAL A 221 1.34 18.33 16.78
CA VAL A 221 0.63 19.61 16.86
C VAL A 221 1.31 20.62 15.93
N PRO A 222 0.64 21.11 14.87
CA PRO A 222 1.26 22.08 13.98
C PRO A 222 1.44 23.43 14.69
N GLU A 223 2.40 24.24 14.22
CA GLU A 223 2.84 25.47 14.88
C GLU A 223 1.68 26.43 15.21
N HIS A 224 0.73 26.59 14.29
CA HIS A 224 -0.44 27.46 14.45
C HIS A 224 -1.51 26.92 15.40
N ARG A 225 -1.35 25.71 15.94
CA ARG A 225 -2.25 25.06 16.89
C ARG A 225 -1.62 24.74 18.24
N LYS A 226 -0.40 25.19 18.53
CA LYS A 226 0.26 24.96 19.84
C LYS A 226 -0.57 25.34 21.06
N ASN A 227 -1.37 26.41 20.94
CA ASN A 227 -2.24 26.89 22.02
C ASN A 227 -3.58 26.13 22.11
N THR A 228 -3.89 25.29 21.13
CA THR A 228 -5.13 24.51 21.05
C THR A 228 -4.81 23.09 20.55
N PRO A 229 -4.12 22.26 21.36
CA PRO A 229 -3.52 21.01 20.91
C PRO A 229 -4.51 19.85 20.68
N ASN A 230 -5.79 20.01 21.10
CA ASN A 230 -6.84 18.98 20.95
C ASN A 230 -7.41 18.97 19.53
N ILE A 231 -6.56 18.62 18.57
CA ILE A 231 -6.79 18.72 17.13
C ILE A 231 -7.22 17.40 16.48
N SER A 232 -8.04 17.52 15.44
CA SER A 232 -8.19 16.55 14.35
C SER A 232 -7.35 16.89 13.12
N ILE A 233 -7.23 15.97 12.17
CA ILE A 233 -6.48 16.16 10.91
C ILE A 233 -6.83 17.44 10.14
N GLU A 234 -8.10 17.89 10.14
CA GLU A 234 -8.51 19.10 9.43
C GLU A 234 -7.90 20.39 10.03
N HIS A 235 -7.51 20.37 11.30
CA HIS A 235 -6.91 21.54 11.94
C HIS A 235 -5.48 21.83 11.48
N TYR A 236 -4.87 20.92 10.71
CA TYR A 236 -3.60 21.18 10.02
C TYR A 236 -3.74 22.32 9.01
N TYR A 237 -4.93 22.47 8.42
CA TYR A 237 -5.21 23.62 7.57
C TYR A 237 -5.34 24.91 8.40
N LEU A 238 -4.88 26.02 7.83
CA LEU A 238 -5.04 27.35 8.42
C LEU A 238 -6.52 27.75 8.44
N ASP A 239 -6.92 28.62 9.39
CA ASP A 239 -8.30 29.10 9.50
C ASP A 239 -8.80 29.70 8.17
N LYS A 240 -7.93 30.36 7.39
CA LYS A 240 -8.27 30.94 6.07
C LYS A 240 -8.73 29.88 5.06
N ASP A 241 -8.20 28.66 5.15
CA ASP A 241 -8.46 27.56 4.21
C ASP A 241 -9.59 26.67 4.73
N LEU A 242 -9.60 26.40 6.03
CA LEU A 242 -10.68 25.70 6.71
C LEU A 242 -12.04 26.42 6.54
N PHE A 243 -12.03 27.75 6.60
CA PHE A 243 -13.22 28.58 6.45
C PHE A 243 -13.49 29.03 5.01
N ARG A 244 -12.74 28.51 4.05
CA ARG A 244 -12.97 28.78 2.63
C ARG A 244 -14.30 28.14 2.21
N LYS A 245 -15.08 28.90 1.43
CA LYS A 245 -16.36 28.42 0.91
C LYS A 245 -16.16 27.62 -0.38
N ASP A 246 -16.93 26.55 -0.52
CA ASP A 246 -17.09 25.84 -1.79
C ASP A 246 -17.95 26.64 -2.78
N ASN A 247 -18.14 26.09 -3.99
CA ASN A 247 -18.97 26.69 -5.04
C ASN A 247 -20.45 26.88 -4.65
N ASN A 248 -20.91 26.18 -3.60
CA ASN A 248 -22.27 26.30 -3.07
C ASN A 248 -22.33 27.24 -1.85
N GLY A 249 -21.24 27.94 -1.54
CA GLY A 249 -21.15 28.86 -0.40
C GLY A 249 -21.06 28.19 0.97
N ARG A 250 -20.79 26.88 1.02
CA ARG A 250 -20.66 26.06 2.24
C ARG A 250 -19.21 26.01 2.70
N ARG A 251 -18.97 25.90 4.01
CA ARG A 251 -17.62 25.76 4.60
C ARG A 251 -17.65 24.90 5.86
N LEU A 252 -16.47 24.54 6.37
CA LEU A 252 -16.35 24.03 7.73
C LEU A 252 -16.52 25.17 8.73
N TYR A 253 -17.02 24.84 9.91
CA TYR A 253 -17.19 25.76 11.02
C TYR A 253 -16.49 25.23 12.27
N MET A 254 -16.17 26.10 13.23
CA MET A 254 -15.69 25.73 14.56
C MET A 254 -16.72 26.06 15.63
N VAL A 255 -16.71 25.32 16.75
CA VAL A 255 -17.56 25.61 17.91
C VAL A 255 -17.38 27.04 18.44
N LYS A 256 -16.17 27.58 18.44
CA LYS A 256 -15.87 28.96 18.90
C LYS A 256 -16.62 30.05 18.13
N GLU A 257 -17.16 29.74 16.95
CA GLU A 257 -17.94 30.68 16.15
C GLU A 257 -19.39 30.83 16.65
N PHE A 258 -19.82 30.00 17.60
CA PHE A 258 -21.17 29.94 18.12
C PHE A 258 -21.20 30.08 19.64
N ASP A 259 -22.27 30.68 20.14
CA ASP A 259 -22.58 30.64 21.56
C ASP A 259 -23.11 29.24 21.92
N LYS A 260 -22.47 28.56 22.88
CA LYS A 260 -22.81 27.16 23.22
C LYS A 260 -24.19 26.98 23.87
N ILE A 261 -24.80 28.05 24.40
CA ILE A 261 -26.09 28.00 25.08
C ILE A 261 -27.21 28.28 24.08
N THR A 262 -27.11 29.39 23.38
CA THR A 262 -28.10 29.86 22.40
C THR A 262 -27.91 29.23 21.02
N LYS A 263 -26.79 28.52 20.79
CA LYS A 263 -26.41 27.87 19.53
C LYS A 263 -26.32 28.83 18.33
N LYS A 264 -26.41 30.13 18.58
CA LYS A 264 -26.36 31.18 17.55
C LYS A 264 -24.92 31.46 17.18
N HIS A 265 -24.67 31.70 15.91
CA HIS A 265 -23.37 32.19 15.46
C HIS A 265 -23.15 33.59 16.05
N LEU A 266 -21.93 33.86 16.53
CA LEU A 266 -21.60 35.08 17.27
C LEU A 266 -21.67 36.34 16.39
N LEU A 267 -21.26 36.21 15.13
CA LEU A 267 -21.19 37.32 14.17
C LEU A 267 -22.25 37.27 13.05
N LEU A 268 -22.52 36.09 12.50
CA LEU A 268 -23.45 35.94 11.38
C LEU A 268 -24.89 35.81 11.91
N PRO A 269 -25.80 36.72 11.52
CA PRO A 269 -27.19 36.62 11.94
C PRO A 269 -27.82 35.35 11.36
N ASN A 270 -28.86 34.84 12.03
CA ASN A 270 -29.74 33.82 11.46
C ASN A 270 -29.04 32.49 11.12
N LEU A 271 -27.92 32.23 11.79
CA LEU A 271 -27.10 31.03 11.62
C LEU A 271 -26.96 30.29 12.95
N TYR A 272 -27.24 28.98 12.92
CA TYR A 272 -27.41 28.18 14.13
C TYR A 272 -26.71 26.84 14.02
N ALA A 273 -26.01 26.42 15.07
CA ALA A 273 -25.36 25.12 15.14
C ALA A 273 -26.12 24.17 16.07
N THR A 274 -27.07 23.43 15.50
CA THR A 274 -28.09 22.71 16.29
C THR A 274 -27.54 21.52 17.10
N LYS A 275 -26.39 20.98 16.70
CA LYS A 275 -25.69 19.85 17.35
C LYS A 275 -24.59 20.24 18.34
N ILE A 276 -24.33 21.52 18.59
CA ILE A 276 -23.34 21.93 19.61
C ILE A 276 -23.82 21.52 21.01
N LYS A 277 -22.87 21.02 21.81
CA LYS A 277 -23.04 20.76 23.24
C LYS A 277 -22.06 21.58 24.07
N LYS A 278 -22.34 21.75 25.36
CA LYS A 278 -21.58 22.62 26.27
C LYS A 278 -20.14 22.12 26.48
N GLU A 279 -19.97 20.81 26.49
CA GLU A 279 -18.72 20.08 26.68
C GLU A 279 -17.82 20.04 25.44
N HIS A 280 -18.30 20.50 24.26
CA HIS A 280 -17.46 20.51 23.06
C HIS A 280 -16.30 21.50 23.21
N SER A 281 -15.11 21.09 22.78
CA SER A 281 -13.95 21.98 22.68
C SER A 281 -14.23 23.11 21.68
N ASP A 282 -13.62 24.27 21.91
CA ASP A 282 -13.85 25.47 21.09
C ASP A 282 -13.37 25.30 19.65
N ILE A 283 -12.31 24.50 19.45
CA ILE A 283 -11.76 24.26 18.12
C ILE A 283 -12.49 23.15 17.36
N ARG A 284 -13.34 22.34 18.01
CA ARG A 284 -14.04 21.23 17.36
C ARG A 284 -14.70 21.66 16.06
N ILE A 285 -14.42 20.91 15.00
CA ILE A 285 -15.01 21.11 13.67
C ILE A 285 -16.49 20.71 13.68
N LEU A 286 -17.29 21.54 13.04
CA LEU A 286 -18.70 21.35 12.76
C LEU A 286 -18.87 21.31 11.23
N ASP A 287 -19.24 20.13 10.74
CA ASP A 287 -19.35 19.82 9.31
C ASP A 287 -20.77 19.40 8.89
N GLU A 288 -21.70 19.45 9.84
CA GLU A 288 -23.11 19.18 9.63
C GLU A 288 -24.00 20.06 10.53
N ARG A 289 -25.29 20.16 10.18
CA ARG A 289 -26.33 20.76 11.03
C ARG A 289 -26.07 22.22 11.43
N ILE A 290 -25.39 22.95 10.53
CA ILE A 290 -25.24 24.40 10.57
C ILE A 290 -26.37 25.00 9.74
N MET A 291 -27.43 25.42 10.42
CA MET A 291 -28.72 25.76 9.84
C MET A 291 -28.83 27.26 9.65
N LYS A 292 -29.03 27.70 8.41
CA LYS A 292 -29.45 29.07 8.08
C LYS A 292 -30.97 29.13 8.09
N TYR A 293 -31.55 30.09 8.80
CA TYR A 293 -33.00 30.25 8.92
C TYR A 293 -33.38 31.73 8.76
N GLU A 294 -34.22 32.09 7.79
CA GLU A 294 -34.39 33.50 7.37
C GLU A 294 -34.94 34.43 8.45
N GLU A 295 -35.71 33.90 9.39
CA GLU A 295 -36.31 34.64 10.50
C GLU A 295 -35.52 34.43 11.80
N GLN A 296 -35.59 35.38 12.73
CA GLN A 296 -35.08 35.13 14.08
C GLN A 296 -36.04 34.17 14.80
N GLU A 297 -35.64 32.91 14.87
CA GLU A 297 -36.37 31.87 15.60
C GLU A 297 -35.57 31.43 16.85
N ILE A 298 -36.32 31.06 17.90
CA ILE A 298 -35.80 30.58 19.18
C ILE A 298 -36.03 29.07 19.31
N ASP A 299 -37.05 28.53 18.64
CA ASP A 299 -37.31 27.09 18.62
C ASP A 299 -36.33 26.34 17.71
N PHE A 300 -35.32 25.72 18.33
CA PHE A 300 -34.32 24.91 17.63
C PHE A 300 -34.89 23.71 16.89
N SER A 301 -36.05 23.19 17.28
CA SER A 301 -36.68 22.06 16.59
C SER A 301 -37.17 22.50 15.21
N LYS A 302 -37.78 23.69 15.11
CA LYS A 302 -38.18 24.29 13.83
C LYS A 302 -36.97 24.63 12.97
N ILE A 303 -35.92 25.22 13.56
CA ILE A 303 -34.68 25.53 12.84
C ILE A 303 -34.04 24.25 12.27
N ALA A 304 -34.03 23.16 13.04
CA ALA A 304 -33.48 21.88 12.60
C ALA A 304 -34.30 21.22 11.48
N GLN A 305 -35.61 21.46 11.40
CA GLN A 305 -36.49 20.90 10.38
C GLN A 305 -36.53 21.76 9.09
N ASN A 306 -36.61 23.07 9.24
CA ASN A 306 -36.90 24.00 8.14
C ASN A 306 -35.68 24.81 7.68
N GLY A 307 -34.60 24.82 8.46
CA GLY A 307 -33.38 25.53 8.09
C GLY A 307 -32.65 24.87 6.92
N ILE A 308 -31.86 25.67 6.22
CA ILE A 308 -30.98 25.18 5.15
C ILE A 308 -29.62 24.86 5.76
N ASN A 309 -29.17 23.61 5.64
CA ASN A 309 -27.82 23.24 6.09
C ASN A 309 -26.76 23.86 5.16
N ILE A 310 -25.91 24.72 5.72
CA ILE A 310 -24.83 25.38 4.98
C ILE A 310 -23.42 24.91 5.42
N ALA A 311 -23.35 23.83 6.21
CA ALA A 311 -22.09 23.18 6.53
C ALA A 311 -21.54 22.41 5.31
N LEU A 312 -20.24 22.51 5.10
CA LEU A 312 -19.51 21.60 4.23
C LEU A 312 -19.13 20.37 5.06
N SER A 313 -19.45 19.16 4.60
CA SER A 313 -19.01 17.95 5.30
C SER A 313 -17.50 17.77 5.20
N LYS A 314 -16.87 17.12 6.19
CA LYS A 314 -15.42 16.83 6.15
C LYS A 314 -15.04 16.09 4.87
N SER A 315 -15.83 15.09 4.45
CA SER A 315 -15.58 14.37 3.20
C SER A 315 -15.66 15.25 1.95
N ASN A 316 -16.54 16.26 1.90
CA ASN A 316 -16.59 17.18 0.77
C ASN A 316 -15.44 18.18 0.83
N PHE A 317 -15.04 18.62 2.02
CA PHE A 317 -13.83 19.42 2.20
C PHE A 317 -12.59 18.67 1.68
N THR A 318 -12.42 17.39 2.02
CA THR A 318 -11.36 16.54 1.46
C THR A 318 -11.37 16.55 -0.07
N LYS A 319 -12.54 16.42 -0.71
CA LYS A 319 -12.64 16.49 -2.18
C LYS A 319 -12.24 17.85 -2.74
N CYS A 320 -12.62 18.96 -2.09
CA CYS A 320 -12.21 20.30 -2.52
C CYS A 320 -10.68 20.48 -2.47
N ILE A 321 -10.00 19.82 -1.52
CA ILE A 321 -8.53 19.78 -1.46
C ILE A 321 -7.98 18.87 -2.58
N GLU A 322 -8.46 17.63 -2.68
CA GLU A 322 -7.96 16.63 -3.64
C GLU A 322 -8.11 17.07 -5.10
N ASN A 323 -9.23 17.73 -5.43
CA ASN A 323 -9.53 18.25 -6.76
C ASN A 323 -8.87 19.61 -7.05
N GLU A 324 -8.09 20.15 -6.10
CA GLU A 324 -7.46 21.47 -6.18
C GLU A 324 -8.48 22.62 -6.43
N GLU A 325 -9.73 22.44 -6.01
CA GLU A 325 -10.73 23.52 -6.00
C GLU A 325 -10.29 24.63 -5.04
N PHE A 326 -9.69 24.22 -3.91
CA PHE A 326 -9.02 25.12 -2.98
C PHE A 326 -7.54 25.23 -3.36
N LYS A 327 -7.24 26.20 -4.24
CA LYS A 327 -5.86 26.49 -4.68
C LYS A 327 -5.00 27.07 -3.55
N GLU A 328 -3.69 26.86 -3.66
CA GLU A 328 -2.66 27.46 -2.79
C GLU A 328 -2.80 27.11 -1.30
N VAL A 329 -3.36 25.93 -1.01
CA VAL A 329 -3.37 25.38 0.34
C VAL A 329 -1.96 24.89 0.68
N ASP A 330 -1.43 25.36 1.80
CA ASP A 330 -0.11 24.96 2.27
C ASP A 330 -0.16 23.56 2.88
N LEU A 331 0.48 22.61 2.21
CA LEU A 331 0.58 21.20 2.64
C LEU A 331 1.89 20.91 3.38
N THR A 332 2.81 21.88 3.47
CA THR A 332 4.07 21.72 4.21
C THR A 332 3.84 21.55 5.72
N VAL A 333 2.68 21.99 6.20
CA VAL A 333 2.21 21.76 7.57
C VAL A 333 2.09 20.28 7.96
N PHE A 334 1.97 19.37 6.98
CA PHE A 334 1.94 17.91 7.21
C PHE A 334 3.34 17.28 7.33
N THR A 335 4.42 18.02 7.03
CA THR A 335 5.82 17.53 7.11
C THR A 335 6.14 16.84 8.44
N PRO A 336 5.76 17.37 9.62
CA PRO A 336 6.04 16.71 10.90
C PRO A 336 5.43 15.32 11.04
N VAL A 337 4.28 15.04 10.39
CA VAL A 337 3.65 13.71 10.41
C VAL A 337 4.57 12.71 9.73
N PHE A 338 5.06 13.05 8.53
CA PHE A 338 5.89 12.14 7.74
C PHE A 338 7.29 11.97 8.33
N LEU A 339 7.86 13.00 8.94
CA LEU A 339 9.11 12.85 9.71
C LEU A 339 8.96 11.87 10.87
N LEU A 340 7.85 11.94 11.62
CA LEU A 340 7.59 11.01 12.71
C LEU A 340 7.35 9.58 12.21
N ILE A 341 6.70 9.42 11.05
CA ILE A 341 6.58 8.12 10.37
C ILE A 341 7.97 7.60 9.97
N GLU A 342 8.85 8.42 9.40
CA GLU A 342 10.23 8.01 9.08
C GLU A 342 11.00 7.54 10.31
N GLU A 343 10.86 8.24 11.44
CA GLU A 343 11.48 7.84 12.71
C GLU A 343 10.98 6.48 13.17
N ILE A 344 9.66 6.24 13.09
CA ILE A 344 9.06 4.94 13.39
C ILE A 344 9.60 3.86 12.48
N LEU A 345 9.71 4.12 11.17
CA LEU A 345 10.24 3.13 10.23
C LEU A 345 11.72 2.84 10.47
N LYS A 346 12.52 3.83 10.85
CA LYS A 346 13.92 3.64 11.25
C LYS A 346 14.03 2.78 12.51
N ASP A 347 13.22 3.04 13.53
CA ASP A 347 13.16 2.24 14.76
C ASP A 347 12.65 0.81 14.48
N HIS A 348 11.64 0.66 13.63
CA HIS A 348 11.17 -0.62 13.13
C HIS A 348 12.29 -1.39 12.43
N MET A 349 13.03 -0.77 11.50
CA MET A 349 14.17 -1.44 10.88
C MET A 349 15.21 -1.83 11.93
N GLN A 350 15.52 -0.98 12.92
CA GLN A 350 16.47 -1.38 13.97
C GLN A 350 15.98 -2.57 14.82
N LYS A 351 14.67 -2.68 15.07
CA LYS A 351 14.06 -3.74 15.89
C LYS A 351 13.76 -5.04 15.14
N ASN A 352 13.37 -4.95 13.86
CA ASN A 352 13.16 -6.13 13.01
C ASN A 352 14.48 -6.84 12.68
N TYR A 353 15.58 -6.09 12.74
CA TYR A 353 16.92 -6.58 12.49
C TYR A 353 17.56 -7.08 13.80
N GLY A 354 17.01 -8.19 14.30
CA GLY A 354 17.87 -9.28 14.82
C GLY A 354 18.72 -9.93 13.72
N GLU A 355 18.69 -9.35 12.51
CA GLU A 355 19.53 -9.63 11.37
C GLU A 355 20.95 -9.11 11.59
N ILE A 356 21.90 -10.01 11.43
CA ILE A 356 23.32 -9.68 11.48
C ILE A 356 23.80 -9.57 10.04
N GLU A 357 24.38 -8.44 9.67
CA GLU A 357 25.10 -8.33 8.41
C GLU A 357 26.38 -9.18 8.52
N ILE A 358 26.45 -10.26 7.74
CA ILE A 358 27.59 -11.19 7.78
C ILE A 358 28.58 -10.93 6.65
N SER A 359 28.15 -10.27 5.59
CA SER A 359 28.95 -9.83 4.45
C SER A 359 28.27 -8.60 3.85
N LYS A 360 28.99 -7.76 3.11
CA LYS A 360 28.40 -6.56 2.51
C LYS A 360 27.11 -6.89 1.75
N ASN A 361 25.99 -6.29 2.17
CA ASN A 361 24.65 -6.51 1.63
C ASN A 361 24.11 -7.95 1.80
N VAL A 362 24.60 -8.70 2.78
CA VAL A 362 24.18 -10.06 3.11
C VAL A 362 23.79 -10.14 4.58
N TYR A 363 22.52 -10.41 4.83
CA TYR A 363 21.92 -10.38 6.16
C TYR A 363 21.45 -11.77 6.54
N LEU A 364 21.78 -12.19 7.76
CA LEU A 364 21.34 -13.46 8.33
C LEU A 364 20.33 -13.20 9.43
N LYS A 365 19.11 -13.71 9.28
CA LYS A 365 18.04 -13.69 10.28
C LYS A 365 17.82 -15.07 10.87
N GLU A 366 17.56 -15.13 12.16
CA GLU A 366 16.95 -16.28 12.82
C GLU A 366 15.56 -15.89 13.31
N TYR A 367 14.54 -16.65 12.90
CA TYR A 367 13.17 -16.45 13.32
C TYR A 367 12.89 -17.21 14.62
N PRO A 368 11.89 -16.79 15.43
CA PRO A 368 11.50 -17.51 16.65
C PRO A 368 11.14 -18.99 16.43
N SER A 369 10.78 -19.36 15.21
CA SER A 369 10.54 -20.75 14.79
C SER A 369 11.81 -21.61 14.68
N GLY A 370 12.99 -21.03 14.83
CA GLY A 370 14.29 -21.67 14.58
C GLY A 370 14.67 -21.77 13.09
N ILE A 371 13.90 -21.13 12.20
CA ILE A 371 14.23 -21.04 10.77
C ILE A 371 15.18 -19.86 10.55
N ASN A 372 16.20 -20.07 9.74
CA ASN A 372 17.14 -19.06 9.30
C ASN A 372 16.86 -18.60 7.86
N VAL A 373 17.02 -17.30 7.60
CA VAL A 373 16.95 -16.73 6.25
C VAL A 373 18.23 -15.95 5.98
N LEU A 374 18.84 -16.21 4.83
CA LEU A 374 20.00 -15.48 4.31
C LEU A 374 19.56 -14.59 3.14
N SER A 375 19.51 -13.28 3.37
CA SER A 375 19.04 -12.29 2.40
C SER A 375 20.20 -11.62 1.67
N LEU A 376 20.20 -11.64 0.34
CA LEU A 376 21.22 -11.08 -0.54
C LEU A 376 20.66 -9.87 -1.29
N TYR A 377 21.22 -8.68 -1.08
CA TYR A 377 20.75 -7.44 -1.71
C TYR A 377 21.73 -6.91 -2.76
N SER A 378 21.27 -6.72 -4.00
CA SER A 378 22.09 -6.10 -5.05
C SER A 378 21.34 -5.14 -5.94
N GLU A 379 22.05 -4.08 -6.32
CA GLU A 379 21.71 -3.26 -7.46
C GLU A 379 22.12 -3.96 -8.76
N ILE A 380 21.26 -3.94 -9.78
CA ILE A 380 21.55 -4.44 -11.13
C ILE A 380 20.95 -3.52 -12.21
N LYS A 381 21.44 -3.64 -13.45
CA LYS A 381 20.88 -2.90 -14.58
C LYS A 381 19.43 -3.28 -14.83
N GLU A 382 18.62 -2.30 -15.20
CA GLU A 382 17.18 -2.45 -15.43
C GLU A 382 16.84 -3.56 -16.45
N GLU A 383 17.60 -3.65 -17.54
CA GLU A 383 17.46 -4.71 -18.54
C GLU A 383 17.62 -6.11 -17.94
N LEU A 384 18.62 -6.32 -17.09
CA LEU A 384 18.86 -7.60 -16.42
C LEU A 384 17.79 -7.91 -15.37
N LEU A 385 17.23 -6.87 -14.73
CA LEU A 385 16.16 -7.04 -13.75
C LEU A 385 14.84 -7.44 -14.40
N LEU A 386 14.50 -6.83 -15.54
CA LEU A 386 13.34 -7.25 -16.35
C LEU A 386 13.50 -8.68 -16.84
N LEU A 387 14.70 -9.03 -17.29
CA LEU A 387 15.03 -10.39 -17.71
C LEU A 387 14.89 -11.41 -16.57
N TYR A 388 15.41 -11.07 -15.39
CA TYR A 388 15.28 -11.87 -14.18
C TYR A 388 13.80 -12.08 -13.81
N LYS A 389 12.98 -11.02 -13.88
CA LYS A 389 11.53 -11.11 -13.64
C LYS A 389 10.82 -11.99 -14.67
N GLY A 390 11.17 -11.86 -15.94
CA GLY A 390 10.49 -12.55 -17.04
C GLY A 390 10.80 -14.04 -17.17
N THR A 391 11.89 -14.53 -16.58
CA THR A 391 12.29 -15.95 -16.68
C THR A 391 11.74 -16.82 -15.53
N ASN A 392 11.33 -18.05 -15.87
CA ASN A 392 10.98 -19.11 -14.91
C ASN A 392 12.12 -20.10 -14.69
N SER A 393 13.12 -20.10 -15.58
CA SER A 393 14.25 -21.01 -15.54
C SER A 393 15.49 -20.23 -15.18
N LEU A 394 15.81 -20.26 -13.89
CA LEU A 394 17.06 -19.76 -13.34
C LEU A 394 17.97 -20.94 -13.03
N ARG A 395 19.23 -20.79 -13.40
CA ARG A 395 20.30 -21.67 -12.94
C ARG A 395 21.08 -20.93 -11.86
N ILE A 396 21.15 -21.54 -10.69
CA ILE A 396 21.93 -21.03 -9.56
C ILE A 396 23.16 -21.92 -9.40
N ALA A 397 24.34 -21.33 -9.57
CA ALA A 397 25.61 -22.03 -9.54
C ALA A 397 26.54 -21.39 -8.50
N PRO A 398 26.54 -21.88 -7.25
CA PRO A 398 27.50 -21.43 -6.26
C PRO A 398 28.88 -22.02 -6.55
N PHE A 399 29.94 -21.25 -6.26
CA PHE A 399 31.33 -21.71 -6.29
C PHE A 399 32.22 -20.87 -5.37
N VAL A 400 33.33 -21.43 -4.90
CA VAL A 400 34.24 -20.73 -3.98
C VAL A 400 35.47 -20.18 -4.70
N LEU A 401 35.73 -18.88 -4.50
CA LEU A 401 37.00 -18.24 -4.85
C LEU A 401 37.97 -18.34 -3.68
N LYS A 402 38.68 -19.47 -3.57
CA LYS A 402 39.57 -19.81 -2.43
C LYS A 402 40.57 -18.68 -2.09
N LYS A 403 41.17 -18.04 -3.10
CA LYS A 403 42.14 -16.95 -2.89
C LYS A 403 41.54 -15.68 -2.25
N GLN A 404 40.23 -15.47 -2.40
CA GLN A 404 39.52 -14.29 -1.90
C GLN A 404 38.69 -14.60 -0.66
N ASN A 405 38.62 -15.87 -0.24
CA ASN A 405 37.76 -16.36 0.84
C ASN A 405 36.28 -15.96 0.64
N LYS A 406 35.78 -16.13 -0.60
CA LYS A 406 34.41 -15.77 -0.98
C LYS A 406 33.66 -16.94 -1.60
N LEU A 407 32.41 -17.09 -1.20
CA LEU A 407 31.41 -17.88 -1.90
C LEU A 407 30.75 -16.96 -2.93
N ILE A 408 30.76 -17.35 -4.19
CA ILE A 408 30.06 -16.63 -5.25
C ILE A 408 28.77 -17.39 -5.54
N ILE A 409 27.63 -16.71 -5.44
CA ILE A 409 26.35 -17.22 -5.92
C ILE A 409 26.14 -16.67 -7.33
N ASN A 410 26.36 -17.49 -8.35
CA ASN A 410 26.12 -17.10 -9.73
C ASN A 410 24.68 -17.41 -10.15
N VAL A 411 24.00 -16.42 -10.71
CA VAL A 411 22.60 -16.49 -11.11
C VAL A 411 22.53 -16.27 -12.61
N GLU A 412 22.07 -17.27 -13.33
CA GLU A 412 21.98 -17.28 -14.79
C GLU A 412 20.52 -17.50 -15.21
N ALA A 413 20.09 -16.80 -16.25
CA ALA A 413 18.79 -17.00 -16.89
C ALA A 413 18.98 -17.72 -18.23
N TYR A 414 18.14 -18.72 -18.52
CA TYR A 414 18.16 -19.41 -19.82
C TYR A 414 17.30 -18.65 -20.84
N ILE A 415 17.94 -18.08 -21.87
CA ILE A 415 17.30 -17.24 -22.89
C ILE A 415 17.87 -17.58 -24.25
N ASN A 416 17.00 -17.81 -25.25
CA ASN A 416 17.40 -18.08 -26.64
C ASN A 416 18.46 -19.19 -26.75
N GLU A 417 18.26 -20.29 -26.02
CA GLU A 417 19.15 -21.44 -25.99
C GLU A 417 20.53 -21.23 -25.32
N GLU A 418 20.75 -20.08 -24.69
CA GLU A 418 22.00 -19.77 -23.97
C GLU A 418 21.74 -19.32 -22.52
N TYR A 419 22.67 -19.64 -21.62
CA TYR A 419 22.65 -19.11 -20.26
C TYR A 419 23.29 -17.73 -20.24
N ARG A 420 22.53 -16.72 -19.79
CA ARG A 420 23.02 -15.36 -19.56
C ARG A 420 23.15 -15.10 -18.07
N GLN A 421 24.33 -14.65 -17.65
CA GLN A 421 24.57 -14.23 -16.29
C GLN A 421 23.76 -12.97 -15.95
N ILE A 422 22.94 -13.06 -14.91
CA ILE A 422 22.21 -11.93 -14.33
C ILE A 422 23.08 -11.24 -13.28
N ILE A 423 23.64 -12.02 -12.36
CA ILE A 423 24.49 -11.51 -11.28
C ILE A 423 25.41 -12.61 -10.75
N ALA A 424 26.64 -12.23 -10.37
CA ALA A 424 27.52 -13.01 -9.51
C ALA A 424 27.63 -12.32 -8.16
N PHE A 425 27.03 -12.89 -7.12
CA PHE A 425 26.95 -12.27 -5.80
C PHE A 425 28.07 -12.79 -4.89
N PRO A 426 29.03 -11.95 -4.47
CA PRO A 426 30.09 -12.36 -3.56
C PRO A 426 29.64 -12.32 -2.09
N ILE A 427 29.88 -13.42 -1.36
CA ILE A 427 29.61 -13.55 0.07
C ILE A 427 30.91 -13.92 0.78
N ASP A 428 31.31 -13.15 1.80
CA ASP A 428 32.50 -13.47 2.59
C ASP A 428 32.30 -14.76 3.40
N ILE A 429 33.26 -15.67 3.33
CA ILE A 429 33.18 -16.95 4.06
C ILE A 429 33.59 -16.73 5.52
N ASN A 430 32.60 -16.70 6.41
CA ASN A 430 32.75 -16.51 7.84
C ASN A 430 32.00 -17.60 8.64
N PRO A 431 32.16 -17.67 9.99
CA PRO A 431 31.49 -18.68 10.81
C PRO A 431 29.95 -18.66 10.71
N SER A 432 29.33 -17.48 10.60
CA SER A 432 27.89 -17.34 10.47
C SER A 432 27.36 -17.94 9.17
N LEU A 433 28.05 -17.71 8.05
CA LEU A 433 27.72 -18.32 6.76
C LEU A 433 27.84 -19.85 6.83
N LYS A 434 28.92 -20.36 7.42
CA LYS A 434 29.12 -21.82 7.58
C LYS A 434 28.03 -22.46 8.42
N ASN A 435 27.66 -21.84 9.54
CA ASN A 435 26.58 -22.32 10.39
C ASN A 435 25.23 -22.29 9.66
N PHE A 436 24.93 -21.21 8.93
CA PHE A 436 23.73 -21.14 8.12
C PHE A 436 23.67 -22.27 7.08
N VAL A 437 24.77 -22.56 6.39
CA VAL A 437 24.82 -23.62 5.37
C VAL A 437 24.57 -25.00 5.99
N ILE A 438 25.14 -25.28 7.17
CA ILE A 438 24.84 -26.50 7.94
C ILE A 438 23.34 -26.56 8.27
N ASN A 439 22.77 -25.47 8.79
CA ASN A 439 21.36 -25.40 9.13
C ASN A 439 20.49 -25.62 7.89
N LYS A 440 20.83 -25.03 6.74
CA LYS A 440 20.10 -25.21 5.48
C LYS A 440 20.15 -26.65 4.97
N ASN A 441 21.28 -27.33 5.13
CA ASN A 441 21.38 -28.76 4.81
C ASN A 441 20.50 -29.62 5.73
N ASN A 442 20.41 -29.26 7.02
CA ASN A 442 19.62 -30.00 7.99
C ASN A 442 18.12 -29.72 7.89
N ASN A 443 17.75 -28.51 7.47
CA ASN A 443 16.37 -28.07 7.34
C ASN A 443 16.20 -27.22 6.07
N ARG A 444 15.54 -27.81 5.08
CA ARG A 444 15.25 -27.20 3.77
C ARG A 444 14.45 -25.89 3.85
N PHE A 445 13.73 -25.65 4.94
CA PHE A 445 12.94 -24.43 5.12
C PHE A 445 13.80 -23.21 5.46
N ASN A 446 15.11 -23.39 5.71
CA ASN A 446 16.05 -22.28 5.77
C ASN A 446 16.31 -21.75 4.35
N ARG A 447 16.04 -20.46 4.15
CA ARG A 447 15.93 -19.85 2.82
C ARG A 447 17.14 -19.01 2.47
N ILE A 448 17.43 -18.96 1.17
CA ILE A 448 18.32 -17.95 0.61
C ILE A 448 17.47 -17.09 -0.31
N GLU A 449 17.38 -15.81 -0.03
CA GLU A 449 16.54 -14.88 -0.78
C GLU A 449 17.41 -13.87 -1.52
N LEU A 450 17.18 -13.72 -2.82
CA LEU A 450 17.88 -12.77 -3.67
C LEU A 450 16.97 -11.60 -4.00
N HIS A 451 17.34 -10.44 -3.47
CA HIS A 451 16.64 -9.17 -3.60
C HIS A 451 17.42 -8.25 -4.57
N LEU A 452 16.85 -8.03 -5.75
CA LEU A 452 17.46 -7.23 -6.82
C LEU A 452 16.68 -5.94 -7.05
N PHE A 453 17.37 -4.83 -7.26
CA PHE A 453 16.77 -3.53 -7.56
C PHE A 453 17.55 -2.77 -8.63
N ASN A 454 16.86 -1.90 -9.39
CA ASN A 454 17.53 -1.01 -10.34
C ASN A 454 18.17 0.20 -9.61
N PRO A 455 19.10 0.95 -10.25
CA PRO A 455 19.82 2.05 -9.59
C PRO A 455 18.92 3.16 -9.04
N ASN A 456 17.76 3.35 -9.66
CA ASN A 456 16.76 4.33 -9.24
C ASN A 456 15.71 3.75 -8.29
N ARG A 457 15.86 2.48 -7.87
CA ARG A 457 14.94 1.68 -7.02
C ARG A 457 13.46 1.64 -7.43
N LYS A 458 13.14 2.12 -8.64
CA LYS A 458 11.79 2.08 -9.23
C LYS A 458 11.30 0.66 -9.50
N ILE A 459 12.22 -0.27 -9.76
CA ILE A 459 11.91 -1.66 -10.08
C ILE A 459 12.73 -2.54 -9.14
N SER A 460 12.05 -3.48 -8.47
CA SER A 460 12.67 -4.49 -7.60
C SER A 460 12.06 -5.87 -7.81
N SER A 461 12.80 -6.92 -7.47
CA SER A 461 12.35 -8.31 -7.47
C SER A 461 13.00 -9.06 -6.32
N SER A 462 12.23 -9.91 -5.63
CA SER A 462 12.77 -10.86 -4.65
C SER A 462 12.40 -12.27 -5.06
N ARG A 463 13.35 -13.21 -4.97
CA ARG A 463 13.07 -14.65 -5.15
C ARG A 463 13.87 -15.50 -4.17
N GLU A 464 13.26 -16.59 -3.73
CA GLU A 464 14.00 -17.68 -3.10
C GLU A 464 14.87 -18.38 -4.15
N ILE A 465 16.16 -18.51 -3.87
CA ILE A 465 17.12 -19.28 -4.68
C ILE A 465 17.60 -20.49 -3.90
N LEU A 466 18.09 -21.53 -4.59
CA LEU A 466 18.57 -22.75 -3.95
C LEU A 466 17.50 -23.40 -3.05
N LYS A 467 16.29 -23.55 -3.59
CA LYS A 467 15.08 -24.03 -2.90
C LYS A 467 15.02 -25.55 -2.75
N ASP A 468 15.75 -26.28 -3.58
CA ASP A 468 15.69 -27.75 -3.59
C ASP A 468 16.38 -28.39 -2.37
N ASP A 469 16.04 -29.66 -2.11
CA ASP A 469 16.54 -30.41 -0.95
C ASP A 469 18.04 -30.71 -1.02
N ILE A 470 18.66 -30.62 -2.21
CA ILE A 470 20.10 -30.89 -2.41
C ILE A 470 20.96 -29.62 -2.30
N SER A 471 20.34 -28.44 -2.28
CA SER A 471 21.02 -27.15 -2.29
C SER A 471 21.93 -26.95 -1.08
N GLY A 472 21.53 -27.42 0.10
CA GLY A 472 22.38 -27.38 1.29
C GLY A 472 23.65 -28.23 1.13
N MET A 473 23.51 -29.45 0.60
CA MET A 473 24.64 -30.35 0.32
C MET A 473 25.58 -29.77 -0.73
N LEU A 474 25.03 -29.14 -1.76
CA LEU A 474 25.81 -28.47 -2.80
C LEU A 474 26.65 -27.32 -2.22
N LEU A 475 26.07 -26.49 -1.34
CA LEU A 475 26.80 -25.43 -0.64
C LEU A 475 27.87 -25.98 0.31
N LEU A 476 27.58 -27.06 1.05
CA LEU A 476 28.57 -27.72 1.92
C LEU A 476 29.77 -28.23 1.12
N ARG A 477 29.53 -28.83 -0.05
CA ARG A 477 30.60 -29.32 -0.94
C ARG A 477 31.48 -28.18 -1.44
N GLU A 478 30.88 -27.07 -1.89
CA GLU A 478 31.65 -25.92 -2.40
C GLU A 478 32.48 -25.26 -1.29
N LEU A 479 32.02 -25.30 -0.03
CA LEU A 479 32.74 -24.78 1.13
C LEU A 479 33.78 -25.74 1.74
N ASP A 480 34.03 -26.89 1.10
CA ASP A 480 34.90 -27.97 1.61
C ASP A 480 34.51 -28.42 3.04
N MET A 481 33.21 -28.50 3.34
CA MET A 481 32.68 -28.83 4.68
C MET A 481 32.20 -30.28 4.83
N ILE A 482 32.24 -31.07 3.75
CA ILE A 482 31.89 -32.51 3.70
C ILE A 482 32.82 -33.27 2.77
#